data_AF-A0A954R7E6-F1
#
_entry.id   AF-A0A954R7E6-F1
#
_cell.length_a   1.000
_cell.length_b   1.000
_cell.length_c   1.000
_cell.angle_alpha   90.00
_cell.angle_beta   90.00
_cell.angle_gamma   90.00
#
_symmetry.space_group_name_H-M   'P 1'
#
loop_
_entity.id
_entity.type
_entity.pdbx_description
1 polymer ?
#
loop_
_entity_poly.entity_id
_entity_poly.type
_entity_poly.pdbx_seq_one_letter_code
_entity_poly.pdbx_strand_id
1 'polypeptide(L)' 'RFRDPVIPGDRLVLMCEMTRLRRGRIVVTKFQGFVRNSLAVEGILKGIPIPVELLSSQLAKSAGGESK' A
#
# COMPACT_ATOMS: atom_id res chain seq x y z
N ARG A 1 10.93 -5.73 6.72
CA ARG A 1 11.60 -6.22 7.94
C ARG A 1 11.27 -5.27 9.07
N PHE A 2 10.73 -5.81 10.17
CA PHE A 2 10.55 -5.06 11.40
C PHE A 2 11.86 -5.07 12.20
N ARG A 3 12.16 -3.95 12.83
CA ARG A 3 13.35 -3.71 13.66
C ARG A 3 12.94 -3.43 15.11
N ASP A 4 11.88 -2.63 15.28
CA ASP A 4 11.28 -2.30 16.57
C ASP A 4 9.75 -2.45 16.50
N PRO A 5 9.06 -2.67 17.64
CA PRO A 5 7.60 -2.69 17.68
C PRO A 5 6.99 -1.30 17.43
N VAL A 6 5.77 -1.28 16.90
CA VAL A 6 4.91 -0.09 16.84
C VAL A 6 3.78 -0.29 17.83
N ILE A 7 3.68 0.55 18.87
CA ILE A 7 2.68 0.39 19.93
C ILE A 7 1.44 1.22 19.57
N PRO A 8 0.21 0.75 19.86
CA PRO A 8 -0.99 1.56 19.70
C PRO A 8 -0.86 2.94 20.35
N GLY A 9 -1.28 3.98 19.63
CA GLY A 9 -1.11 5.37 20.04
C GLY A 9 0.19 6.02 19.56
N ASP A 10 1.19 5.24 19.12
CA ASP A 10 2.38 5.81 18.49
C ASP A 10 2.06 6.38 17.10
N ARG A 11 2.74 7.49 16.77
CA ARG A 11 2.73 8.05 15.42
C ARG A 11 3.76 7.32 14.56
N LEU A 12 3.29 6.46 13.68
CA LEU A 12 4.10 5.85 12.62
C LEU A 12 4.18 6.77 11.39
N VAL A 13 5.38 7.23 11.06
CA VAL A 13 5.64 7.99 9.83
C VAL A 13 6.18 7.05 8.77
N LEU A 14 5.42 6.85 7.69
CA LEU A 14 5.87 6.08 6.53
C LEU A 14 6.39 7.01 5.44
N MET A 15 7.58 6.69 4.94
CA MET A 15 8.22 7.37 3.82
C MET A 15 8.46 6.35 2.70
N CYS A 16 8.14 6.76 1.49
CA CYS A 16 8.15 5.91 0.31
C CYS A 16 8.98 6.60 -0.78
N GLU A 17 9.98 5.90 -1.30
CA GLU A 17 10.78 6.32 -2.44
C GLU A 17 10.50 5.40 -3.63
N MET A 18 9.91 5.95 -4.68
CA MET A 18 9.68 5.20 -5.92
C MET A 18 11.02 4.94 -6.61
N THR A 19 11.45 3.69 -6.63
CA THR A 19 12.74 3.28 -7.20
C THR A 19 12.62 2.74 -8.62
N ARG A 20 11.43 2.27 -9.01
CA ARG A 20 11.16 1.81 -10.37
C ARG A 20 9.70 2.01 -10.73
N LEU A 21 9.48 2.58 -11.92
CA LEU A 21 8.15 2.70 -12.52
C LEU A 21 8.14 2.07 -13.92
N ARG A 22 7.24 1.12 -14.13
CA ARG A 22 6.85 0.65 -15.47
C ARG A 22 5.37 0.98 -15.67
N ARG A 23 5.09 2.00 -16.49
CA ARG A 23 3.72 2.48 -16.76
C ARG A 23 2.81 1.31 -17.16
N GLY A 24 1.62 1.26 -16.56
CA GLY A 24 0.63 0.20 -16.80
C GLY A 24 1.01 -1.19 -16.25
N ARG A 25 2.13 -1.34 -15.53
CA ARG A 25 2.54 -2.64 -14.98
C ARG A 25 2.86 -2.59 -13.49
N ILE A 26 4.04 -2.12 -13.12
CA ILE A 26 4.53 -2.25 -11.73
C ILE A 26 5.22 -0.99 -11.26
N VAL A 27 4.87 -0.58 -10.05
CA VAL A 27 5.60 0.36 -9.20
C VAL A 27 6.39 -0.45 -8.18
N VAL A 28 7.68 -0.13 -8.04
CA VAL A 28 8.53 -0.64 -6.97
C VAL A 28 9.00 0.54 -6.15
N THR A 29 8.79 0.45 -4.86
CA THR A 29 9.05 1.53 -3.91
C THR A 29 9.85 0.96 -2.74
N LYS A 30 10.94 1.62 -2.35
CA LYS A 30 11.55 1.37 -1.04
C LYS A 30 10.77 2.14 0.00
N PHE A 31 10.51 1.55 1.15
CA PHE A 31 9.84 2.24 2.23
C PHE A 31 10.58 2.09 3.55
N GLN A 32 10.41 3.11 4.39
CA GLN A 32 10.83 3.13 5.78
C GLN A 32 9.70 3.65 6.64
N GLY A 33 9.58 3.12 7.85
CA GLY A 33 8.61 3.51 8.86
C GLY A 33 9.33 3.87 10.14
N PHE A 34 9.10 5.08 10.63
CA PHE A 34 9.72 5.60 11.84
C PHE A 34 8.69 5.86 12.94
N VAL A 35 9.09 5.61 14.18
CA VAL A 35 8.35 5.95 15.40
C VAL A 35 9.29 6.74 16.30
N ARG A 36 8.90 7.95 16.70
CA ARG A 36 9.71 8.83 17.60
C ARG A 36 11.18 8.95 17.19
N ASN A 37 11.44 8.98 15.87
CA ASN A 37 12.76 9.05 15.23
C ASN A 37 13.60 7.75 15.20
N SER A 38 13.09 6.61 15.66
CA SER A 38 13.70 5.30 15.40
C SER A 38 13.09 4.63 14.18
N LEU A 39 13.91 3.91 13.40
CA LEU A 39 13.46 3.10 12.26
C LEU A 39 12.80 1.81 12.76
N ALA A 40 11.48 1.77 12.77
CA ALA A 40 10.70 0.61 13.22
C ALA A 40 10.56 -0.48 12.15
N VAL A 41 10.42 -0.08 10.87
CA VAL A 41 10.19 -1.01 9.76
C VAL A 41 10.78 -0.46 8.47
N GLU A 42 11.23 -1.35 7.60
CA GLU A 42 11.63 -1.00 6.24
C GLU A 42 11.31 -2.13 5.26
N GLY A 43 11.33 -1.84 3.97
CA GLY A 43 11.27 -2.88 2.97
C GLY A 43 11.01 -2.37 1.56
N ILE A 44 10.46 -3.26 0.75
CA ILE A 44 10.07 -2.97 -0.63
C ILE A 44 8.56 -3.18 -0.75
N LEU A 45 7.87 -2.15 -1.24
CA LEU A 45 6.49 -2.22 -1.69
C LEU A 45 6.46 -2.40 -3.20
N LYS A 46 5.60 -3.30 -3.67
CA LYS A 46 5.31 -3.50 -5.09
C LYS A 46 3.82 -3.33 -5.30
N GLY A 47 3.45 -2.49 -6.26
CA GLY A 47 2.06 -2.23 -6.62
C GLY A 47 1.84 -2.42 -8.10
N ILE A 48 0.67 -2.93 -8.47
CA ILE A 48 0.16 -2.88 -9.84
C ILE A 48 -0.93 -1.80 -9.92
N PRO A 49 -1.00 -1.02 -11.02
CA PRO A 49 -2.09 -0.08 -11.18
C PRO A 49 -3.38 -0.85 -11.42
N ILE A 50 -4.42 -0.52 -10.66
CA ILE A 50 -5.76 -1.08 -10.85
C ILE A 50 -6.53 -0.15 -11.80
N PRO A 51 -7.09 -0.67 -12.92
CA PRO A 51 -7.94 0.13 -13.79
C PRO A 51 -9.22 0.51 -13.06
N VAL A 52 -9.42 1.81 -12.85
CA VAL A 52 -10.49 2.35 -12.00
C VAL A 52 -11.86 1.98 -12.57
N GLU A 53 -12.02 2.07 -13.88
CA GLU A 53 -13.28 1.79 -14.58
C GLU A 53 -13.70 0.33 -14.39
N LEU A 54 -12.73 -0.60 -14.51
CA LEU A 54 -12.97 -2.03 -14.32
C LEU A 54 -13.36 -2.31 -12.86
N LEU A 55 -12.65 -1.71 -11.91
CA LEU A 55 -12.92 -1.87 -10.48
C LEU A 55 -14.30 -1.34 -10.09
N SER A 56 -14.67 -0.13 -10.54
CA SER A 56 -15.99 0.44 -10.29
C SER A 56 -17.12 -0.44 -10.83
N SER A 57 -16.94 -1.02 -12.02
CA SER A 57 -17.91 -1.96 -12.59
C SER A 57 -18.08 -3.24 -11.77
N GLN A 58 -16.98 -3.77 -11.20
CA GLN A 58 -17.03 -4.95 -10.35
C GLN A 58 -17.68 -4.65 -9.00
N LEU A 59 -17.35 -3.52 -8.38
CA LEU A 59 -17.95 -3.10 -7.11
C LEU A 59 -19.46 -2.88 -7.22
N ALA A 60 -19.92 -2.27 -8.32
CA ALA A 60 -21.35 -2.11 -8.60
C ALA A 60 -22.08 -3.46 -8.75
N LYS A 61 -21.45 -4.43 -9.42
CA LYS A 61 -21.99 -5.80 -9.54
C LYS A 61 -22.05 -6.52 -8.18
N SER A 62 -21.04 -6.36 -7.33
CA SER A 62 -21.01 -7.00 -6.00
C SER A 62 -21.95 -6.35 -4.98
N ALA A 63 -22.24 -5.05 -5.11
CA ALA A 63 -23.19 -4.36 -4.24
C ALA A 63 -24.65 -4.70 -4.58
N GLY A 64 -24.93 -5.17 -5.80
CA GLY A 64 -26.26 -5.53 -6.29
C GLY A 64 -26.62 -7.01 -6.10
N GLY A 65 -26.18 -7.66 -5.02
CA GLY A 65 -26.34 -9.09 -4.77
C GLY A 65 -27.70 -9.67 -5.16
N GLU A 66 -27.67 -10.46 -6.24
CA GLU A 66 -28.41 -11.70 -6.50
C GLU A 66 -29.83 -11.84 -5.90
N SER A 67 -30.83 -11.34 -6.62
CA SER A 67 -32.15 -11.97 -6.64
C SER A 67 -32.16 -12.99 -7.77
N LYS A 68 -31.88 -14.25 -7.45
CA LYS A 68 -32.30 -15.38 -8.27
C LYS A 68 -33.22 -16.25 -7.44
#